data_AF-A0A365QNZ8-F1
#
_entry.id   AF-A0A365QNZ8-F1
#
_cell.length_a   1.000
_cell.length_b   1.000
_cell.length_c   1.000
_cell.angle_alpha   90.00
_cell.angle_beta   90.00
_cell.angle_gamma   90.00
#
_symmetry.space_group_name_H-M   'P 1'
#
loop_
_entity.id
_entity.type
_entity.pdbx_description
1 polymer ?
#
loop_
_entity_poly.entity_id
_entity_poly.type
_entity_poly.pdbx_seq_one_letter_code
_entity_poly.pdbx_strand_id
1 'polypeptide(L)'
;MEPRHVARRIGGAVGAAAGATSAIGIALSGAEAGAAAGLLAGPIGSACGGIAGAILAGLVAGAAGCATGAACGEAIDQKVLNNWRCLACGRTFTLGPR
;
A
#
# COMPACT_ATOMS: atom_id res chain seq x y z
N MET A 1 -0.89 -1.08 -29.08
CA MET A 1 0.14 -1.53 -28.11
C MET A 1 -0.53 -1.51 -26.75
N GLU A 2 -0.24 -2.49 -25.89
CA GLU A 2 -0.85 -2.60 -24.56
C GLU A 2 0.23 -2.36 -23.48
N PRO A 3 0.04 -1.40 -22.55
CA PRO A 3 0.92 -1.23 -21.40
C PRO A 3 0.70 -2.35 -20.36
N ARG A 4 1.78 -2.87 -19.79
CA ARG A 4 1.78 -4.02 -18.88
C ARG A 4 2.43 -3.66 -17.56
N HIS A 5 1.67 -2.99 -16.70
CA HIS A 5 2.05 -2.54 -15.36
C HIS A 5 2.33 -3.66 -14.33
N VAL A 6 3.20 -4.60 -14.68
CA VAL A 6 3.48 -5.81 -13.90
C VAL A 6 4.30 -5.46 -12.67
N ALA A 7 5.38 -4.67 -12.81
CA ALA A 7 6.20 -4.28 -11.68
C ALA A 7 5.43 -3.39 -10.70
N ARG A 8 4.61 -2.46 -11.22
CA ARG A 8 3.70 -1.64 -10.40
C ARG A 8 2.65 -2.47 -9.65
N ARG A 9 2.00 -3.44 -10.30
CA ARG A 9 1.00 -4.30 -9.63
C ARG A 9 1.63 -5.15 -8.54
N ILE A 10 2.74 -5.81 -8.84
CA ILE A 10 3.45 -6.67 -7.87
C ILE A 10 4.01 -5.81 -6.75
N GLY A 11 4.66 -4.69 -7.06
CA GLY A 11 5.20 -3.76 -6.09
C GLY A 11 4.12 -3.22 -5.15
N GLY A 12 2.96 -2.83 -5.67
CA GLY A 12 1.82 -2.40 -4.84
C GLY A 12 1.28 -3.52 -3.94
N ALA A 13 1.12 -4.74 -4.46
CA ALA A 13 0.65 -5.88 -3.68
C ALA A 13 1.66 -6.28 -2.57
N VAL A 14 2.95 -6.34 -2.90
CA VAL A 14 4.02 -6.63 -1.93
C VAL A 14 4.12 -5.51 -0.90
N GLY A 15 4.05 -4.25 -1.32
CA GLY A 15 4.07 -3.10 -0.42
C GLY A 15 2.87 -3.08 0.53
N ALA A 16 1.68 -3.44 0.05
CA ALA A 16 0.50 -3.61 0.89
C ALA A 16 0.67 -4.74 1.92
N ALA A 17 1.18 -5.90 1.49
CA ALA A 17 1.42 -7.05 2.37
C ALA A 17 2.51 -6.77 3.42
N ALA A 18 3.61 -6.13 3.01
CA ALA A 18 4.67 -5.70 3.92
C ALA A 18 4.17 -4.66 4.91
N GLY A 19 3.38 -3.69 4.46
CA GLY A 19 2.73 -2.70 5.32
C GLY A 19 1.75 -3.32 6.31
N ALA A 20 1.01 -4.36 5.90
CA ALA A 20 0.13 -5.12 6.77
C ALA A 20 0.89 -5.95 7.82
N THR A 21 2.08 -6.45 7.50
CA THR A 21 2.89 -7.23 8.45
C THR A 21 3.39 -6.37 9.60
N SER A 22 3.78 -5.13 9.31
CA SER A 22 4.17 -4.13 10.31
C SER A 22 2.97 -3.50 11.07
N ALA A 23 1.74 -3.92 10.75
CA ALA A 23 0.55 -3.30 11.29
C ALA A 23 0.35 -3.57 12.79
N ILE A 24 1.02 -4.55 13.41
CA ILE A 24 0.83 -4.82 14.84
C ILE A 24 1.28 -3.63 15.69
N GLY A 25 2.48 -3.10 15.44
CA GLY A 25 2.99 -1.92 16.18
C GLY A 25 2.20 -0.66 15.85
N ILE A 26 1.85 -0.47 14.58
CA ILE A 26 1.10 0.72 14.12
C ILE A 26 -0.35 0.68 14.63
N ALA A 27 -0.99 -0.49 14.65
CA ALA A 27 -2.32 -0.70 15.20
C ALA A 27 -2.32 -0.55 16.72
N LEU A 28 -1.26 -0.96 17.42
CA LEU A 28 -1.14 -0.74 18.86
C LEU A 28 -1.04 0.75 19.17
N SER A 29 -0.17 1.50 18.47
CA SER A 29 -0.08 2.95 18.63
C SER A 29 -1.39 3.65 18.24
N GLY A 30 -2.07 3.17 17.20
CA GLY A 30 -3.41 3.63 16.82
C GLY A 30 -4.46 3.34 17.89
N ALA A 31 -4.39 2.17 18.52
CA ALA A 31 -5.28 1.77 19.61
C ALA A 31 -5.06 2.62 20.85
N GLU A 32 -3.80 2.88 21.23
CA GLU A 32 -3.48 3.74 22.36
C GLU A 32 -3.96 5.18 22.12
N ALA A 33 -3.69 5.73 20.94
CA ALA A 33 -4.15 7.06 20.57
C ALA A 33 -5.69 7.16 20.56
N GLY A 34 -6.36 6.17 19.99
CA GLY A 34 -7.82 6.10 19.95
C GLY A 34 -8.45 5.89 21.31
N ALA A 35 -7.85 5.06 22.17
CA ALA A 35 -8.28 4.82 23.53
C ALA A 35 -8.10 6.06 24.42
N ALA A 36 -6.98 6.78 24.25
CA ALA A 36 -6.72 8.04 24.93
C ALA A 36 -7.74 9.13 24.53
N ALA A 37 -8.04 9.26 23.24
CA ALA A 37 -9.06 10.19 22.76
C ALA A 37 -10.47 9.80 23.24
N GLY A 38 -10.77 8.51 23.26
CA GLY A 38 -12.07 7.97 23.69
C GLY A 38 -12.30 8.04 25.20
N LEU A 39 -11.25 8.26 26.00
CA LEU A 39 -11.35 8.35 27.46
C LEU A 39 -12.26 9.49 27.93
N LEU A 40 -12.38 10.57 27.13
CA LEU A 40 -13.28 11.69 27.39
C LEU A 40 -14.76 11.26 27.42
N ALA A 41 -15.12 10.19 26.73
CA ALA A 41 -16.46 9.62 26.69
C ALA A 41 -16.63 8.42 27.65
N GLY A 42 -15.66 8.18 28.54
CA GLY A 42 -15.68 7.10 29.54
C GLY A 42 -15.11 5.77 29.05
N PRO A 43 -15.26 4.68 29.84
CA PRO A 43 -14.60 3.39 29.58
C PRO A 43 -15.01 2.75 28.26
N ILE A 44 -16.29 2.85 27.91
CA ILE A 44 -16.84 2.35 26.63
C ILE A 44 -16.26 3.16 25.46
N GLY A 45 -16.13 4.47 25.63
CA GLY A 45 -15.52 5.36 24.63
C GLY A 45 -14.05 5.00 24.36
N SER A 46 -13.29 4.68 25.40
CA SER A 46 -11.89 4.26 25.28
C SER A 46 -11.75 2.92 24.55
N ALA A 47 -12.59 1.92 24.88
CA ALA A 47 -12.57 0.63 24.20
C ALA A 47 -12.93 0.75 22.70
N CYS A 48 -14.03 1.46 22.39
CA CYS A 48 -14.43 1.70 21.01
C CYS A 48 -13.41 2.55 20.25
N GLY A 49 -12.85 3.57 20.90
CA GLY A 49 -11.82 4.44 20.35
C GLY A 49 -10.55 3.68 20.01
N GLY A 50 -10.10 2.77 20.87
CA GLY A 50 -8.93 1.94 20.60
C GLY A 50 -9.12 0.98 19.44
N ILE A 51 -10.28 0.33 19.34
CA ILE A 51 -10.59 -0.55 18.19
C ILE A 51 -10.64 0.24 16.89
N ALA A 52 -11.32 1.40 16.89
CA ALA A 52 -11.39 2.27 15.73
C ALA A 52 -10.00 2.79 15.33
N GLY A 53 -9.20 3.22 16.31
CA GLY A 53 -7.83 3.69 16.10
C GLY A 53 -6.91 2.61 15.52
N ALA A 54 -7.00 1.37 16.00
CA ALA A 54 -6.25 0.24 15.47
C ALA A 54 -6.59 -0.04 14.00
N ILE A 55 -7.88 -0.05 13.65
CA ILE A 55 -8.36 -0.29 12.29
C ILE A 55 -7.88 0.82 11.35
N LEU A 56 -8.05 2.09 11.76
CA LEU A 56 -7.62 3.24 10.97
C LEU A 56 -6.12 3.22 10.73
N ALA A 57 -5.32 2.94 11.77
CA ALA A 57 -3.88 2.88 11.66
C ALA A 57 -3.41 1.75 10.73
N GLY A 58 -4.05 0.58 10.79
CA GLY A 58 -3.80 -0.54 9.87
C GLY A 58 -4.14 -0.22 8.42
N LEU A 59 -5.29 0.43 8.17
CA LEU A 59 -5.70 0.85 6.82
C LEU A 59 -4.73 1.88 6.22
N VAL A 60 -4.31 2.86 7.00
CA VAL A 60 -3.34 3.88 6.57
C VAL A 60 -1.99 3.24 6.23
N ALA A 61 -1.49 2.33 7.07
CA ALA A 61 -0.23 1.63 6.82
C ALA A 61 -0.29 0.77 5.55
N GLY A 62 -1.38 0.04 5.34
CA GLY A 62 -1.58 -0.78 4.13
C GLY A 62 -1.70 0.06 2.86
N ALA A 63 -2.45 1.17 2.91
CA ALA A 63 -2.60 2.09 1.79
C ALA A 63 -1.27 2.78 1.44
N ALA A 64 -0.53 3.24 2.45
CA ALA A 64 0.79 3.84 2.27
C ALA A 64 1.77 2.83 1.66
N GLY A 65 1.84 1.61 2.19
CA GLY A 65 2.67 0.54 1.65
C GLY A 65 2.33 0.21 0.20
N CYS A 66 1.04 0.13 -0.14
CA CYS A 66 0.58 -0.09 -1.51
C CYS A 66 1.01 1.04 -2.45
N ALA A 67 0.80 2.30 -2.05
CA ALA A 67 1.16 3.46 -2.86
C ALA A 67 2.67 3.54 -3.09
N THR A 68 3.46 3.38 -2.04
CA THR A 68 4.93 3.37 -2.12
C THR A 68 5.43 2.21 -2.99
N GLY A 69 4.88 1.01 -2.81
CA GLY A 69 5.23 -0.15 -3.62
C GLY A 69 4.84 -0.01 -5.09
N ALA A 70 3.68 0.59 -5.37
CA ALA A 70 3.22 0.87 -6.73
C ALA A 70 4.09 1.94 -7.41
N ALA A 71 4.48 3.00 -6.69
CA ALA A 71 5.35 4.05 -7.21
C ALA A 71 6.77 3.53 -7.50
N CYS A 72 7.32 2.72 -6.59
CA CYS A 72 8.59 2.03 -6.82
C CYS A 72 8.50 1.08 -8.03
N GLY A 73 7.45 0.27 -8.08
CA GLY A 73 7.20 -0.66 -9.18
C GLY A 73 7.04 0.04 -10.53
N GLU A 74 6.37 1.19 -10.58
CA GLU A 74 6.24 2.04 -11.78
C GLU A 74 7.61 2.53 -12.28
N ALA A 75 8.49 2.96 -11.38
CA ALA A 75 9.85 3.38 -11.77
C ALA A 75 10.65 2.23 -12.41
N ILE A 76 10.45 0.99 -11.94
CA ILE A 76 11.08 -0.21 -12.51
C ILE A 76 10.43 -0.56 -13.86
N ASP A 77 9.11 -0.44 -13.96
CA ASP A 77 8.30 -0.64 -15.16
C ASP A 77 8.75 0.27 -16.32
N GLN A 78 9.23 1.48 -16.01
CA GLN A 78 9.68 2.46 -17.00
C GLN A 78 11.16 2.32 -17.36
N LYS A 79 12.01 1.91 -16.41
CA LYS A 79 13.48 1.89 -16.58
C LYS A 79 14.06 0.53 -16.93
N VAL A 80 13.39 -0.57 -16.57
CA VAL A 80 14.00 -1.91 -16.59
C VAL A 80 13.13 -2.95 -17.29
N LEU A 81 11.80 -2.89 -17.15
CA LEU A 81 10.90 -3.88 -17.75
C LEU A 81 10.42 -3.48 -19.16
N ASN A 82 10.39 -4.48 -20.06
CA ASN A 82 9.73 -4.43 -21.37
C ASN A 82 8.20 -4.33 -21.23
N ASN A 83 7.74 -3.16 -20.83
CA ASN A 83 6.39 -2.85 -20.36
C ASN A 83 5.34 -2.71 -21.49
N TRP A 84 5.77 -2.73 -22.75
CA TRP A 84 4.87 -2.62 -23.89
C TRP A 84 4.76 -3.96 -24.62
N ARG A 85 3.53 -4.41 -24.87
CA ARG A 85 3.27 -5.59 -25.71
C ARG A 85 2.71 -5.16 -27.06
N CYS A 86 3.32 -5.67 -28.13
CA CYS A 86 2.76 -5.54 -29.46
C CYS A 86 1.55 -6.46 -29.60
N LEU A 87 0.39 -5.90 -29.97
CA LEU A 87 -0.83 -6.69 -30.20
C LEU A 87 -0.76 -7.49 -31.51
N ALA A 88 0.06 -7.06 -32.48
CA ALA A 88 0.19 -7.72 -33.77
C ALA A 88 1.15 -8.93 -33.75
N CYS A 89 2.23 -8.88 -32.97
CA CYS A 89 3.24 -9.96 -32.94
C CYS A 89 3.52 -10.55 -31.54
N GLY A 90 2.88 -10.03 -30.50
CA GLY A 90 2.99 -10.56 -29.13
C GLY A 90 4.30 -10.24 -28.39
N ARG A 91 5.33 -9.72 -29.07
CA ARG A 91 6.62 -9.40 -28.44
C ARG A 91 6.52 -8.23 -27.44
N THR A 92 7.29 -8.31 -26.36
CA THR A 92 7.40 -7.29 -25.32
C THR A 92 8.66 -6.43 -25.53
N PHE A 93 8.55 -5.11 -25.31
CA PHE A 93 9.65 -4.15 -25.45
C PHE A 93 9.47 -2.95 -24.49
N THR A 94 10.55 -2.21 -24.23
CA THR A 94 10.52 -0.98 -23.41
C THR A 94 10.60 0.22 -24.35
N LEU A 95 9.72 1.22 -24.19
CA LEU A 95 9.89 2.52 -24.83
C LEU A 95 10.80 3.34 -23.93
N GLY A 96 12.11 3.30 -24.17
CA GLY A 96 13.07 4.16 -23.47
C GLY A 96 12.83 5.64 -23.83
N PRO A 97 13.02 6.59 -22.90
CA PRO A 97 12.99 8.00 -23.21
C PRO A 97 14.11 8.32 -24.20
N ARG A 98 13.77 9.06 -25.27
CA ARG A 98 14.75 9.67 -26.16
C ARG A 98 15.26 10.97 -25.57
#